data_AF-A0AAN1Y7Y6-F1
#
_entry.id   AF-A0AAN1Y7Y6-F1
#
_cell.length_a   1.000
_cell.length_b   1.000
_cell.length_c   1.000
_cell.angle_alpha   90.00
_cell.angle_beta   90.00
_cell.angle_gamma   90.00
#
_symmetry.space_group_name_H-M   'P 1'
#
loop_
_entity.id
_entity.type
_entity.pdbx_description
1 polymer ?
#
loop_
_entity_poly.entity_id
_entity_poly.type
_entity_poly.pdbx_seq_one_letter_code
_entity_poly.pdbx_strand_id
1 'polypeptide(L)'
;MTDSSPQTITLPLPAIEGMTITFQGVNYLRPEKILDFVTISQAPVRAVTPLALLYSTVGVLRQVELRKLPVYISGRVVYPISSLTMPGLRAKLIINATSQRLKFLESLIASSPSDNVHGMQILGLALTFTVEQPA
;
A
#
# COMPACT_ATOMS: atom_id res chain seq x y z
N MET A 1 -32.48 -19.89 0.23
CA MET A 1 -31.34 -19.43 1.04
C MET A 1 -30.83 -18.17 0.37
N THR A 2 -31.02 -17.00 0.96
CA THR A 2 -30.48 -15.76 0.41
C THR A 2 -28.97 -15.77 0.64
N ASP A 3 -28.23 -15.96 -0.44
CA ASP A 3 -26.77 -15.86 -0.48
C ASP A 3 -26.42 -14.36 -0.43
N SER A 4 -26.68 -13.70 0.71
CA SER A 4 -26.33 -12.30 0.88
C SER A 4 -24.87 -12.20 1.24
N SER A 5 -24.01 -12.24 0.22
CA SER A 5 -22.62 -11.80 0.38
C SER A 5 -22.63 -10.39 0.98
N PRO A 6 -21.80 -10.11 2.01
CA PRO A 6 -21.71 -8.78 2.58
C PRO A 6 -21.43 -7.77 1.46
N GLN A 7 -22.22 -6.68 1.40
CA GLN A 7 -21.88 -5.58 0.50
C GLN A 7 -20.55 -4.98 0.94
N THR A 8 -19.74 -4.50 -0.01
CA THR A 8 -18.44 -3.90 0.30
C THR A 8 -18.28 -2.55 -0.39
N ILE A 9 -17.52 -1.68 0.27
CA ILE A 9 -17.11 -0.37 -0.25
C ILE A 9 -15.59 -0.31 -0.33
N THR A 10 -15.08 0.55 -1.22
CA THR A 10 -13.66 0.83 -1.31
C THR A 10 -13.36 2.20 -0.73
N LEU A 11 -12.47 2.26 0.25
CA LEU A 11 -12.00 3.49 0.87
C LEU A 11 -10.55 3.77 0.46
N PRO A 12 -10.19 5.00 0.07
CA PRO A 12 -8.80 5.39 -0.15
C PRO A 12 -8.06 5.52 1.18
N LEU A 13 -6.72 5.45 1.15
CA LEU A 13 -5.90 5.87 2.28
C LEU A 13 -6.17 7.36 2.59
N PRO A 14 -6.65 7.71 3.81
CA PRO A 14 -6.87 9.11 4.17
C PRO A 14 -5.54 9.82 4.42
N ALA A 15 -5.59 11.15 4.50
CA ALA A 15 -4.48 11.94 4.98
C ALA A 15 -4.37 11.74 6.50
N ILE A 16 -3.23 11.25 6.96
CA ILE A 16 -2.90 11.05 8.37
C ILE A 16 -1.57 11.73 8.67
N GLU A 17 -1.58 12.64 9.63
CA GLU A 17 -0.41 13.43 10.04
C GLU A 17 0.76 12.53 10.45
N GLY A 18 1.97 12.85 9.97
CA GLY A 18 3.19 12.10 10.26
C GLY A 18 3.26 10.68 9.67
N MET A 19 2.16 10.14 9.13
CA MET A 19 2.07 8.80 8.56
C MET A 19 1.99 8.80 7.04
N THR A 20 1.37 9.83 6.46
CA THR A 20 1.16 9.93 5.02
C THR A 20 1.92 11.08 4.39
N ILE A 21 2.06 11.01 3.07
CA ILE A 21 2.50 12.10 2.21
C ILE A 21 1.51 12.20 1.05
N THR A 22 1.04 13.40 0.75
CA THR A 22 0.12 13.64 -0.37
C THR A 22 0.91 14.05 -1.61
N PHE A 23 0.62 13.41 -2.73
CA PHE A 23 1.18 13.77 -4.03
C PHE A 23 0.09 13.59 -5.09
N GLN A 24 -0.14 14.63 -5.91
CA GLN A 24 -1.16 14.62 -6.96
C GLN A 24 -2.56 14.18 -6.49
N GLY A 25 -2.97 14.61 -5.29
CA GLY A 25 -4.28 14.27 -4.72
C GLY A 25 -4.40 12.84 -4.16
N VAL A 26 -3.31 12.06 -4.17
CA VAL A 26 -3.25 10.71 -3.60
C VAL A 26 -2.41 10.72 -2.33
N ASN A 27 -2.87 10.02 -1.29
CA ASN A 27 -2.09 9.82 -0.07
C ASN A 27 -1.29 8.52 -0.15
N TYR A 28 -0.04 8.59 0.28
CA TYR A 28 0.88 7.46 0.32
C TYR A 28 1.32 7.22 1.75
N LEU A 29 1.22 5.97 2.23
CA LEU A 29 1.74 5.57 3.52
C LEU A 29 3.27 5.60 3.48
N ARG A 30 3.88 6.33 4.42
CA ARG A 30 5.33 6.40 4.54
C ARG A 30 5.91 5.03 4.94
N PRO A 31 7.14 4.72 4.50
CA PRO A 31 7.80 3.50 4.92
C PRO A 31 7.93 3.38 6.44
N GLU A 32 7.96 2.14 6.90
CA GLU A 32 8.07 1.71 8.30
C GLU A 32 6.94 2.13 9.25
N LYS A 33 5.98 2.95 8.80
CA LYS A 33 4.81 3.32 9.59
C LYS A 33 3.85 2.14 9.70
N ILE A 34 3.29 1.98 10.89
CA ILE A 34 2.26 0.99 11.20
C ILE A 34 0.91 1.69 11.13
N LEU A 35 -0.01 1.15 10.33
CA LEU A 35 -1.36 1.65 10.15
C LEU A 35 -2.36 0.68 10.79
N ASP A 36 -3.15 1.17 11.74
CA ASP A 36 -4.27 0.44 12.32
C ASP A 36 -5.52 0.57 11.43
N PHE A 37 -6.20 -0.54 11.14
CA PHE A 37 -7.39 -0.53 10.27
C PHE A 37 -8.57 0.28 10.82
N VAL A 38 -8.62 0.46 12.15
CA VAL A 38 -9.61 1.34 12.80
C VAL A 38 -9.50 2.80 12.35
N THR A 39 -8.34 3.22 11.86
CA THR A 39 -8.14 4.57 11.28
C THR A 39 -8.77 4.71 9.90
N ILE A 40 -9.09 3.60 9.24
CA ILE A 40 -9.71 3.55 7.92
C ILE A 40 -11.22 3.35 8.05
N SER A 41 -11.65 2.40 8.89
CA SER A 41 -13.05 2.10 9.10
C SER A 41 -13.29 1.38 10.43
N GLN A 42 -14.47 1.60 11.00
CA GLN A 42 -14.98 0.81 12.12
C GLN A 42 -15.52 -0.56 11.67
N ALA A 43 -15.94 -0.67 10.40
CA ALA A 43 -16.36 -1.94 9.82
C ALA A 43 -15.14 -2.78 9.40
N PRO A 44 -15.25 -4.12 9.36
CA PRO A 44 -14.14 -4.99 9.01
C PRO A 44 -13.52 -4.66 7.65
N VAL A 45 -12.19 -4.53 7.62
CA VAL A 45 -11.43 -4.45 6.37
C VAL A 45 -11.19 -5.88 5.87
N ARG A 46 -11.55 -6.14 4.62
CA ARG A 46 -11.45 -7.46 3.97
C ARG A 46 -10.24 -7.60 3.06
N ALA A 47 -9.84 -6.52 2.40
CA ALA A 47 -8.66 -6.52 1.55
C ALA A 47 -7.96 -5.16 1.55
N VAL A 48 -6.66 -5.20 1.24
CA VAL A 48 -5.82 -4.02 0.99
C VAL A 48 -5.28 -4.12 -0.42
N THR A 49 -5.43 -3.07 -1.22
CA THR A 49 -4.98 -3.06 -2.62
C THR A 49 -3.87 -2.01 -2.80
N PRO A 50 -2.62 -2.45 -3.06
CA PRO A 50 -1.53 -1.55 -3.45
C PRO A 50 -1.76 -0.93 -4.83
N LEU A 51 -1.71 0.41 -4.91
CA LEU A 51 -2.03 1.13 -6.14
C LEU A 51 -0.79 1.66 -6.88
N ALA A 52 0.10 2.32 -6.14
CA ALA A 52 1.26 3.00 -6.70
C ALA A 52 2.35 3.19 -5.64
N LEU A 53 3.60 3.23 -6.08
CA LEU A 53 4.72 3.67 -5.26
C LEU A 53 5.04 5.13 -5.58
N LEU A 54 5.17 5.95 -4.53
CA LEU A 54 5.79 7.26 -4.60
C LEU A 54 7.29 7.08 -4.37
N TYR A 55 8.09 7.64 -5.26
CA TYR A 55 9.54 7.62 -5.16
C TYR A 55 10.12 8.95 -5.60
N SER A 56 11.39 9.20 -5.30
CA SER A 56 12.16 10.28 -5.89
C SER A 56 13.35 9.77 -6.68
N THR A 57 13.82 10.59 -7.61
CA THR A 57 15.11 10.40 -8.28
C THR A 57 15.81 11.75 -8.28
N VAL A 58 16.93 11.86 -7.56
CA VAL A 58 17.68 13.10 -7.39
C VAL A 58 16.75 14.26 -6.96
N GLY A 59 15.96 14.02 -5.92
CA GLY A 59 15.03 15.01 -5.35
C GLY A 59 13.71 15.23 -6.11
N VAL A 60 13.57 14.72 -7.32
CA VAL A 60 12.33 14.87 -8.11
C VAL A 60 11.33 13.77 -7.76
N LEU A 61 10.15 14.15 -7.25
CA LEU A 61 9.06 13.23 -6.94
C LEU A 61 8.43 12.64 -8.21
N ARG A 62 8.20 11.33 -8.19
CA ARG A 62 7.59 10.55 -9.25
C ARG A 62 6.71 9.46 -8.63
N GLN A 63 5.74 8.99 -9.39
CA GLN A 63 4.98 7.81 -9.01
C GLN A 63 5.05 6.73 -10.09
N VAL A 64 4.89 5.49 -9.68
CA VAL A 64 4.74 4.35 -10.58
C VAL A 64 3.56 3.50 -10.17
N GLU A 65 2.68 3.18 -11.12
CA GLU A 65 1.53 2.32 -10.87
C GLU A 65 1.94 0.87 -10.61
N LEU A 66 1.16 0.20 -9.77
CA LEU A 66 1.25 -1.22 -9.47
C LEU A 66 0.11 -1.98 -10.16
N ARG A 67 0.13 -3.31 -10.05
CA ARG A 67 -0.88 -4.19 -10.67
C ARG A 67 -2.28 -4.10 -10.04
N LYS A 68 -2.46 -3.35 -8.96
CA LYS A 68 -3.75 -3.15 -8.26
C LYS A 68 -4.44 -4.46 -7.88
N LEU A 69 -3.67 -5.45 -7.44
CA LEU A 69 -4.19 -6.75 -7.00
C LEU A 69 -4.60 -6.68 -5.52
N PRO A 70 -5.86 -6.98 -5.18
CA PRO A 70 -6.31 -7.02 -3.78
C PRO A 70 -5.58 -8.10 -2.99
N VAL A 71 -5.11 -7.73 -1.80
CA VAL A 71 -4.53 -8.64 -0.82
C VAL A 71 -5.56 -8.88 0.27
N TYR A 72 -6.19 -10.06 0.25
CA TYR A 72 -7.18 -10.43 1.25
C TYR A 72 -6.53 -10.60 2.63
N ILE A 73 -7.23 -10.09 3.65
CA ILE A 73 -6.76 -10.11 5.04
C ILE A 73 -7.10 -11.46 5.66
N SER A 74 -6.10 -12.33 5.74
CA SER A 74 -6.20 -13.64 6.40
C SER A 74 -4.92 -13.96 7.16
N GLY A 75 -5.00 -14.04 8.49
CA GLY A 75 -3.83 -14.31 9.34
C GLY A 75 -2.72 -13.26 9.15
N ARG A 76 -1.47 -13.70 9.01
CA ARG A 76 -0.33 -12.83 8.70
C ARG A 76 0.06 -12.99 7.23
N VAL A 77 -0.02 -11.92 6.45
CA VAL A 77 0.34 -11.90 5.02
C VAL A 77 1.58 -11.04 4.82
N VAL A 78 2.53 -11.54 4.03
CA VAL A 78 3.67 -10.75 3.53
C VAL A 78 3.55 -10.70 2.01
N TYR A 79 3.09 -9.57 1.49
CA TYR A 79 2.86 -9.36 0.08
C TYR A 79 4.04 -8.60 -0.56
N PRO A 80 4.75 -9.18 -1.55
CA PRO A 80 5.82 -8.49 -2.25
C PRO A 80 5.23 -7.44 -3.20
N ILE A 81 5.78 -6.23 -3.13
CA ILE A 81 5.45 -5.12 -4.03
C ILE A 81 6.61 -4.96 -5.01
N SER A 82 6.28 -4.95 -6.28
CA SER A 82 7.21 -4.66 -7.37
C SER A 82 6.47 -3.92 -8.48
N SER A 83 7.15 -2.98 -9.12
CA SER A 83 6.67 -2.37 -10.36
C SER A 83 7.19 -3.18 -11.56
N LEU A 84 6.33 -3.36 -12.57
CA LEU A 84 6.72 -3.95 -13.85
C LEU A 84 7.58 -3.00 -14.68
N THR A 85 7.37 -1.69 -14.55
CA THR A 85 8.09 -0.66 -15.31
C THR A 85 9.36 -0.21 -14.60
N MET A 86 9.46 -0.44 -13.29
CA MET A 86 10.62 -0.09 -12.46
C MET A 86 10.99 -1.28 -11.54
N PRO A 87 11.63 -2.35 -12.05
CA PRO A 87 11.90 -3.57 -11.28
C PRO A 87 12.82 -3.39 -10.06
N GLY A 88 13.64 -2.32 -10.06
CA GLY A 88 14.48 -1.95 -8.93
C GLY A 88 13.74 -1.30 -7.76
N LEU A 89 12.49 -0.86 -7.98
CA LEU A 89 11.59 -0.37 -6.93
C LEU A 89 10.84 -1.56 -6.33
N ARG A 90 11.37 -2.07 -5.22
CA ARG A 90 10.79 -3.20 -4.48
C ARG A 90 10.31 -2.74 -3.12
N ALA A 91 9.35 -3.48 -2.60
CA ALA A 91 8.87 -3.31 -1.25
C ALA A 91 8.13 -4.56 -0.81
N LYS A 92 7.66 -4.56 0.44
CA LYS A 92 6.73 -5.55 0.97
C LYS A 92 5.70 -4.87 1.84
N LEU A 93 4.47 -5.36 1.72
CA LEU A 93 3.36 -5.02 2.60
C LEU A 93 3.17 -6.18 3.57
N ILE A 94 3.26 -5.89 4.86
CA ILE A 94 3.00 -6.85 5.92
C ILE A 94 1.64 -6.53 6.51
N ILE A 95 0.72 -7.48 6.49
CA ILE A 95 -0.63 -7.36 7.02
C ILE A 95 -0.79 -8.38 8.14
N ASN A 96 -1.34 -7.96 9.27
CA ASN A 96 -1.68 -8.83 10.38
C ASN A 96 -3.17 -8.68 10.69
N ALA A 97 -3.94 -9.72 10.40
CA ALA A 97 -5.37 -9.80 10.66
C ALA A 97 -5.70 -9.84 12.15
N THR A 98 -4.87 -10.48 12.98
CA THR A 98 -5.12 -10.57 14.43
C THR A 98 -4.99 -9.21 15.10
N SER A 99 -3.94 -8.45 14.77
CA SER A 99 -3.75 -7.11 15.32
C SER A 99 -4.42 -6.02 14.49
N GLN A 100 -5.10 -6.36 13.38
CA GLN A 100 -5.75 -5.42 12.46
C GLN A 100 -4.82 -4.26 12.03
N ARG A 101 -3.56 -4.60 11.71
CA ARG A 101 -2.51 -3.64 11.37
C ARG A 101 -1.85 -4.00 10.05
N LEU A 102 -1.37 -2.99 9.34
CA LEU A 102 -0.41 -3.18 8.26
C LEU A 102 0.86 -2.35 8.48
N LYS A 103 1.94 -2.79 7.84
CA LYS A 103 3.22 -2.09 7.76
C LYS A 103 3.76 -2.19 6.34
N PHE A 104 4.23 -1.07 5.81
CA PHE A 104 4.93 -0.99 4.54
C PHE A 104 6.44 -0.93 4.79
N LEU A 105 7.20 -1.74 4.05
CA LEU A 105 8.66 -1.75 4.08
C LEU A 105 9.19 -1.68 2.65
N GLU A 106 10.06 -0.73 2.40
CA GLU A 106 10.70 -0.40 1.15
C GLU A 106 12.00 -1.17 0.94
N SER A 107 12.41 -1.32 -0.32
CA SER A 107 13.71 -1.89 -0.67
C SER A 107 14.14 -1.42 -2.06
N LEU A 108 15.31 -0.80 -2.14
CA LEU A 108 15.94 -0.45 -3.41
C LEU A 108 17.01 -1.48 -3.71
N ILE A 109 16.81 -2.26 -4.77
CA ILE A 109 17.75 -3.29 -5.19
C ILE A 109 17.94 -3.18 -6.69
N ALA A 110 19.17 -2.91 -7.14
CA ALA A 110 19.53 -3.04 -8.54
C ALA A 110 19.35 -4.52 -8.95
N SER A 111 18.48 -4.79 -9.91
CA SER A 111 18.25 -6.15 -10.44
C SER A 111 19.22 -6.48 -11.59
N SER A 112 19.83 -5.45 -12.19
CA SER A 112 20.88 -5.56 -13.20
C SER A 112 21.95 -4.48 -13.01
N PRO A 113 23.18 -4.64 -13.55
CA PRO A 113 24.21 -3.59 -13.54
C PRO A 113 23.81 -2.31 -14.27
N SER A 114 22.84 -2.40 -15.19
CA SER A 114 22.25 -1.25 -15.88
C SER A 114 21.15 -0.53 -15.09
N ASP A 115 20.66 -1.11 -13.99
CA ASP A 115 19.64 -0.48 -13.16
C ASP A 115 20.27 0.64 -12.34
N ASN A 116 20.00 1.89 -12.71
CA ASN A 116 20.45 3.04 -11.92
C ASN A 116 19.48 3.33 -10.77
N VAL A 117 19.70 2.68 -9.63
CA VAL A 117 19.00 2.99 -8.36
C VAL A 117 19.67 4.10 -7.56
N HIS A 118 20.82 4.62 -8.01
CA HIS A 118 21.53 5.68 -7.29
C HIS A 118 20.72 6.97 -7.28
N GLY A 119 20.66 7.61 -6.10
CA GLY A 119 19.86 8.81 -5.90
C GLY A 119 18.35 8.58 -5.93
N MET A 120 17.89 7.32 -5.96
CA MET A 120 16.49 6.97 -5.79
C MET A 120 16.12 6.82 -4.31
N GLN A 121 14.87 7.15 -3.97
CA GLN A 121 14.31 6.90 -2.66
C GLN A 121 12.84 6.52 -2.79
N ILE A 122 12.40 5.44 -2.13
CA ILE A 122 10.96 5.13 -2.02
C ILE A 122 10.41 5.93 -0.84
N LEU A 123 9.32 6.67 -1.09
CA LEU A 123 8.76 7.65 -0.15
C LEU A 123 7.39 7.27 0.37
N GLY A 124 6.66 6.42 -0.34
CA GLY A 124 5.41 5.89 0.17
C GLY A 124 4.68 4.94 -0.76
N LEU A 125 3.62 4.36 -0.23
CA LEU A 125 2.74 3.42 -0.91
C LEU A 125 1.29 3.89 -0.87
N ALA A 126 0.68 4.07 -2.03
CA ALA A 126 -0.75 4.34 -2.14
C ALA A 126 -1.55 3.03 -1.99
N LEU A 127 -2.62 3.09 -1.21
CA LEU A 127 -3.46 1.95 -0.85
C LEU A 127 -4.94 2.30 -0.98
N THR A 128 -5.76 1.32 -1.37
CA THR A 128 -7.20 1.30 -1.06
C THR A 128 -7.55 0.11 -0.19
N PHE A 129 -8.70 0.22 0.48
CA PHE A 129 -9.19 -0.73 1.45
C PHE A 129 -10.59 -1.17 1.05
N THR A 130 -10.80 -2.47 0.87
CA THR A 130 -12.14 -3.05 0.71
C THR A 130 -12.69 -3.32 2.10
N VAL A 131 -13.81 -2.69 2.40
CA VAL A 131 -14.44 -2.67 3.74
C VAL A 131 -15.86 -3.19 3.62
N GLU A 132 -16.32 -3.95 4.62
CA GLU A 132 -17.72 -4.33 4.68
C GLU A 132 -18.62 -3.13 4.88
N GLN A 133 -19.75 -3.14 4.19
CA GLN A 133 -20.80 -2.16 4.39
C GLN A 133 -21.59 -2.57 5.64
N PRO A 134 -21.83 -1.65 6.59
CA PRO A 134 -22.79 -1.88 7.65
C PRO A 134 -24.16 -2.16 7.03
N ALA A 135 -24.85 -3.18 7.54
CA ALA A 135 -26.22 -3.53 7.14
C ALA A 135 -27.23 -2.47 7.60
#